data_AF-A0A6N2ZM98-F1
#
_entry.id   AF-A0A6N2ZM98-F1
#
_cell.length_a   1.000
_cell.length_b   1.000
_cell.length_c   1.000
_cell.angle_alpha   90.00
_cell.angle_beta   90.00
_cell.angle_gamma   90.00
#
_symmetry.space_group_name_H-M   'P 1'
#
loop_
_entity.id
_entity.type
_entity.pdbx_description
1 polymer ?
#
loop_
_entity_poly.entity_id
_entity_poly.type
_entity_poly.pdbx_seq_one_letter_code
_entity_poly.pdbx_strand_id
1 'polypeptide(L)' 'MNITVGRDIYNSDTIFPIAFNSRPFISVNNIATELDHDNWIASAVKIVTNSKFTYMTAQNNVTNISWLAVGN' A
#
# COMPACT_ATOMS: atom_id res chain seq x y z
N MET A 1 -15.90 27.63 -4.64
CA MET A 1 -14.61 26.99 -5.01
C MET A 1 -14.74 25.52 -4.67
N ASN A 2 -14.88 24.65 -5.66
CA ASN A 2 -14.86 23.20 -5.42
C ASN A 2 -13.42 22.74 -5.58
N ILE A 3 -12.74 22.47 -4.46
CA ILE A 3 -11.44 21.82 -4.47
C ILE A 3 -11.71 20.33 -4.70
N THR A 4 -11.54 19.88 -5.94
CA THR A 4 -11.44 18.46 -6.21
C THR A 4 -10.05 18.01 -5.75
N VAL A 5 -9.98 17.35 -4.60
CA VAL A 5 -8.75 16.70 -4.12
C VAL A 5 -8.57 15.41 -4.93
N GLY A 6 -8.13 15.55 -6.18
CA GLY A 6 -7.67 14.43 -6.99
C GLY A 6 -6.24 14.08 -6.58
N ARG A 7 -6.08 13.48 -5.40
CA ARG A 7 -4.78 12.95 -4.97
C ARG A 7 -4.72 11.50 -5.47
N ASP A 8 -3.68 11.16 -6.22
CA ASP A 8 -3.43 9.79 -6.67
C ASP A 8 -3.05 8.92 -5.46
N ILE A 9 -4.06 8.56 -4.68
CA ILE A 9 -3.94 7.64 -3.57
C ILE A 9 -3.74 6.26 -4.21
N TYR A 10 -2.54 5.70 -4.11
CA TYR A 10 -2.39 4.27 -4.36
C TYR A 10 -3.29 3.55 -3.35
N ASN A 11 -4.31 2.87 -3.85
CA ASN A 11 -5.28 2.11 -3.08
C ASN A 11 -5.63 0.88 -3.91
N SER A 12 -4.82 -0.16 -3.75
CA SER A 12 -4.90 -1.33 -4.61
C SER A 12 -4.73 -2.62 -3.83
N ASP A 13 -5.33 -3.67 -4.39
CA ASP A 13 -5.18 -5.03 -3.91
C ASP A 13 -3.92 -5.65 -4.50
N THR A 14 -3.14 -6.33 -3.65
CA THR A 14 -2.05 -7.21 -4.07
C THR A 14 -2.42 -8.64 -3.73
N ILE A 15 -2.51 -9.48 -4.76
CA ILE A 15 -2.87 -10.90 -4.66
C ILE A 15 -1.59 -11.71 -4.40
N PHE A 16 -1.64 -12.61 -3.42
CA PHE A 16 -0.52 -13.52 -3.18
C PHE A 16 -0.46 -14.57 -4.30
N PRO A 17 0.74 -14.89 -4.83
CA PRO A 17 0.88 -15.97 -5.82
C PRO A 17 0.38 -17.32 -5.32
N ILE A 18 0.48 -17.56 -4.01
CA ILE A 18 -0.02 -18.74 -3.30
C ILE A 18 -0.74 -18.24 -2.05
N ALA A 19 -1.96 -18.72 -1.81
CA ALA A 19 -2.73 -18.37 -0.61
C ALA A 19 -2.12 -19.00 0.66
N PHE A 20 -2.15 -18.26 1.76
CA PHE A 20 -1.74 -18.72 3.08
C PHE A 20 -2.84 -19.55 3.75
N ASN A 21 -2.46 -20.48 4.63
CA ASN A 21 -3.43 -21.24 5.44
C ASN A 21 -4.00 -20.41 6.61
N SER A 22 -3.25 -19.40 7.07
CA SER A 22 -3.61 -18.46 8.13
C SER A 22 -3.40 -17.02 7.64
N ARG A 23 -3.96 -16.03 8.35
CA ARG A 23 -3.75 -14.62 7.98
C ARG A 23 -2.27 -14.25 8.18
N PRO A 24 -1.52 -13.88 7.12
CA PRO A 24 -0.09 -13.58 7.24
C PRO A 24 0.15 -12.21 7.90
N PHE A 25 1.37 -12.01 8.38
CA PHE A 25 1.92 -10.68 8.67
C PHE A 25 2.43 -10.03 7.37
N ILE A 26 2.12 -8.75 7.18
CA ILE A 26 2.48 -8.00 5.97
C ILE A 26 3.30 -6.76 6.34
N SER A 27 4.44 -6.59 5.68
CA SER A 27 5.22 -5.35 5.68
C SER A 27 5.32 -4.80 4.26
N VAL A 28 5.12 -3.50 4.09
CA VAL A 28 5.12 -2.84 2.78
C VAL A 28 6.01 -1.60 2.84
N ASN A 29 6.81 -1.41 1.80
CA ASN A 29 7.63 -0.22 1.56
C ASN A 29 7.13 0.49 0.29
N ASN A 30 7.06 1.81 0.36
CA ASN A 30 6.79 2.65 -0.80
C ASN A 30 8.04 2.76 -1.66
N ILE A 31 7.88 2.67 -2.98
CA ILE A 31 8.88 3.09 -3.95
C ILE A 31 8.38 4.39 -4.59
N ALA A 32 9.10 5.47 -4.34
CA ALA A 32 8.84 6.78 -4.91
C ALA A 32 10.17 7.43 -5.34
N THR A 33 10.14 8.18 -6.44
CA THR A 33 11.32 8.89 -6.95
C THR A 33 11.52 10.25 -6.27
N GLU A 34 10.45 10.82 -5.73
CA GLU A 34 10.44 12.08 -4.98
C GLU A 34 9.49 11.94 -3.79
N LEU A 35 9.83 12.53 -2.64
CA LEU A 35 8.90 12.70 -1.53
C LEU A 35 7.88 13.80 -1.88
N ASP A 36 6.69 13.77 -1.30
CA ASP A 36 5.75 14.86 -1.51
C ASP A 36 6.31 16.19 -0.95
N HIS A 37 5.67 17.30 -1.33
CA HIS A 37 6.09 18.65 -0.93
C HIS A 37 6.24 18.81 0.59
N ASP A 38 5.48 18.03 1.36
CA ASP A 38 5.41 18.14 2.81
C ASP A 38 6.38 17.14 3.51
N ASN A 39 7.13 16.32 2.75
CA ASN A 39 8.13 15.35 3.21
C ASN A 39 7.63 14.29 4.22
N TRP A 40 6.33 14.01 4.26
CA TRP A 40 5.74 12.99 5.14
C TRP A 40 4.93 11.98 4.34
N ILE A 41 4.97 10.73 4.81
CA ILE A 41 4.31 9.59 4.17
C ILE A 41 3.31 9.04 5.18
N ALA A 42 2.04 9.03 4.80
CA ALA A 42 1.02 8.27 5.51
C ALA A 42 0.61 7.06 4.65
N SER A 43 0.91 5.86 5.14
CA SER A 43 0.52 4.62 4.48
C SER A 43 0.07 3.55 5.47
N ALA A 44 -0.73 2.60 4.99
CA ALA A 44 -1.26 1.52 5.79
C ALA A 44 -1.60 0.28 4.96
N VAL A 45 -1.41 -0.89 5.56
CA VAL A 45 -2.08 -2.11 5.13
C VAL A 45 -3.51 -2.08 5.69
N LYS A 46 -4.49 -1.93 4.80
CA LYS A 46 -5.90 -1.72 5.19
C LYS A 46 -6.62 -3.03 5.50
N ILE A 47 -6.43 -4.04 4.67
CA ILE A 47 -7.09 -5.35 4.77
C ILE A 47 -6.05 -6.43 4.51
N VAL A 48 -6.08 -7.50 5.30
CA VAL A 48 -5.28 -8.71 5.06
C VAL A 48 -6.19 -9.92 5.14
N THR A 49 -6.22 -10.69 4.06
CA THR A 49 -6.84 -12.02 4.01
C THR A 49 -5.76 -13.07 3.75
N ASN A 50 -6.17 -14.32 3.63
CA ASN A 50 -5.28 -15.41 3.27
C ASN A 50 -4.81 -15.37 1.81
N SER A 51 -5.49 -14.61 0.93
CA SER A 51 -5.22 -14.59 -0.52
C SER A 51 -4.74 -13.23 -1.05
N LYS A 52 -4.90 -12.16 -0.27
CA LYS A 52 -4.49 -10.81 -0.68
C LYS A 52 -4.31 -9.88 0.51
N PHE A 53 -3.70 -8.72 0.23
CA PHE A 53 -3.81 -7.54 1.08
C PHE A 53 -4.21 -6.31 0.25
N THR A 54 -4.83 -5.34 0.90
CA THR A 54 -5.09 -4.00 0.34
C THR A 54 -4.10 -3.03 0.96
N TYR A 55 -3.35 -2.31 0.14
CA TYR A 55 -2.43 -1.27 0.61
C TYR A 55 -2.89 0.10 0.15
N MET A 56 -2.80 1.06 1.07
CA MET A 56 -3.14 2.44 0.81
C MET A 56 -2.00 3.37 1.21
N THR A 57 -1.70 4.36 0.39
CA THR A 57 -0.77 5.44 0.73
C THR A 57 -1.28 6.77 0.18
N ALA A 58 -1.19 7.80 1.02
CA ALA A 58 -1.48 9.17 0.63
C ALA A 58 -0.25 9.85 0.00
N GLN A 59 0.92 9.21 -0.05
CA GLN A 59 2.12 9.84 -0.62
C GLN A 59 1.97 10.07 -2.13
N ASN A 60 2.24 11.30 -2.58
CA ASN A 60 2.28 11.63 -4.00
C ASN A 60 3.47 10.93 -4.66
N ASN A 61 3.34 10.52 -5.92
CA ASN A 61 4.40 9.90 -6.72
C ASN A 61 4.87 8.50 -6.25
N VAL A 62 4.06 7.77 -5.46
CA VAL A 62 4.30 6.33 -5.27
C VAL A 62 3.99 5.62 -6.59
N THR A 63 5.04 5.19 -7.29
CA THR A 63 4.93 4.50 -8.58
C THR A 63 4.83 2.99 -8.40
N ASN A 64 5.33 2.46 -7.27
CA ASN A 64 5.28 1.04 -6.96
C ASN A 64 5.40 0.77 -5.45
N ILE A 65 5.17 -0.48 -5.05
CA ILE A 65 5.40 -0.97 -3.70
C ILE A 65 6.32 -2.19 -3.71
N SER A 66 7.10 -2.37 -2.65
CA SER A 66 7.77 -3.63 -2.32
C SER A 66 7.19 -4.18 -1.04
N TRP A 67 6.95 -5.49 -0.98
CA TRP A 67 6.25 -6.09 0.16
C TRP A 67 6.84 -7.44 0.56
N LEU A 68 6.64 -7.79 1.82
CA LEU A 68 6.96 -9.09 2.42
C LEU A 68 5.71 -9.61 3.13
N ALA A 69 5.38 -10.88 2.88
CA ALA A 69 4.31 -11.59 3.57
C ALA A 69 4.88 -12.84 4.25
N VAL A 70 4.63 -12.99 5.55
CA VAL A 70 5.10 -14.12 6.35
C VAL A 70 3.90 -14.82 6.97
N GLY A 71 3.75 -16.11 6.66
CA GLY A 71 2.74 -16.97 7.28
C GLY A 71 3.16 -17.34 8.70
N ASN A 72 2.17 -17.57 9.56
CA ASN A 72 2.35 -18.07 10.92
C ASN A 72 2.11 -19.57 10.95
#